data_AF-A0A2N2SP48-F1
#
_entry.id   AF-A0A2N2SP48-F1
#
_cell.length_a   1.000
_cell.length_b   1.000
_cell.length_c   1.000
_cell.angle_alpha   90.00
_cell.angle_beta   90.00
_cell.angle_gamma   90.00
#
_symmetry.space_group_name_H-M   'P 1'
#
loop_
_entity.id
_entity.type
_entity.pdbx_description
1 polymer ?
#
loop_
_entity_poly.entity_id
_entity_poly.type
_entity_poly.pdbx_seq_one_letter_code
_entity_poly.pdbx_strand_id
1 'polypeptide(L)' 'SQFNGAAAGQTVPHVHFHIIPRFPDQRLKSHGREKAEPAELAALAERIIAELAKSA' A
#
# COMPACT_ATOMS: atom_id res chain seq x y z
N SER A 1 9.75 -0.39 3.09
CA SER A 1 8.47 -0.94 2.59
C SER A 1 8.38 -2.40 2.94
N GLN A 2 7.18 -2.88 3.25
CA GLN A 2 6.85 -4.30 3.23
C GLN A 2 6.17 -4.61 1.89
N PHE A 3 6.41 -5.79 1.33
CA PHE A 3 5.85 -6.22 0.04
C PHE A 3 5.04 -7.52 0.24
N ASN A 4 3.86 -7.58 -0.37
CA ASN A 4 2.98 -8.76 -0.36
C ASN A 4 2.82 -9.29 -1.80
N GLY A 5 3.41 -10.44 -2.08
CA GLY A 5 3.35 -11.08 -3.40
C GLY A 5 4.35 -10.56 -4.43
N ALA A 6 4.56 -11.36 -5.47
CA ALA A 6 5.57 -11.10 -6.51
C ALA A 6 5.32 -9.79 -7.27
N ALA A 7 4.06 -9.44 -7.57
CA ALA A 7 3.70 -8.20 -8.25
C ALA A 7 4.05 -6.94 -7.43
N ALA A 8 4.08 -7.05 -6.09
CA ALA A 8 4.53 -5.99 -5.20
C ALA A 8 6.06 -5.97 -4.99
N GLY A 9 6.80 -6.93 -5.57
CA GLY A 9 8.26 -7.05 -5.42
C GLY A 9 8.72 -8.00 -4.31
N GLN A 10 7.84 -8.82 -3.72
CA GLN A 10 8.24 -9.82 -2.71
C GLN A 10 8.88 -11.05 -3.40
N THR A 11 10.12 -11.35 -3.07
CA THR A 11 10.85 -12.53 -3.59
C THR A 11 10.93 -13.68 -2.59
N VAL A 12 10.96 -13.36 -1.28
CA VAL A 12 10.96 -14.35 -0.19
C VAL A 12 9.53 -14.50 0.34
N PRO A 13 8.91 -15.70 0.25
CA PRO A 13 7.52 -15.92 0.66
C PRO A 13 7.36 -16.06 2.18
N HIS A 14 7.94 -15.12 2.92
CA HIS A 14 7.80 -14.96 4.36
C HIS A 14 7.64 -13.48 4.67
N VAL A 15 6.77 -13.15 5.65
CA VAL A 15 6.57 -11.76 6.06
C VAL A 15 7.88 -11.24 6.66
N HIS A 16 8.41 -10.17 6.08
CA HIS A 16 9.62 -9.51 6.57
C HIS A 16 9.50 -8.00 6.35
N PHE A 17 10.22 -7.24 7.17
CA PHE A 17 10.25 -5.78 7.10
C PHE A 17 11.65 -5.31 6.73
N HIS A 18 11.71 -4.40 5.77
CA HIS A 18 12.97 -3.75 5.39
C HIS A 18 13.24 -2.56 6.32
N ILE A 19 14.32 -2.64 7.08
CA ILE A 19 14.90 -1.50 7.80
C ILE A 19 16.03 -0.94 6.93
N ILE A 20 15.81 0.22 6.33
CA ILE A 20 16.74 0.82 5.36
C ILE A 20 17.23 2.16 5.94
N PRO A 21 18.54 2.31 6.22
CA PRO A 21 19.11 3.58 6.66
C PRO A 21 18.85 4.71 5.65
N ARG A 22 18.75 5.95 6.13
CA ARG A 22 18.50 7.13 5.31
C ARG A 22 19.60 8.15 5.51
N PHE A 23 20.13 8.65 4.39
CA PHE A 23 21.17 9.66 4.35
C PHE A 23 20.63 10.97 3.75
N PRO A 24 21.13 12.15 4.16
CA PRO A 24 20.58 13.45 3.77
C PRO A 24 20.48 13.71 2.26
N ASP A 25 21.40 13.15 1.49
CA ASP A 25 21.53 13.29 0.03
C ASP A 25 20.66 12.28 -0.76
N GLN A 26 20.02 11.32 -0.08
CA GLN A 26 19.19 10.29 -0.72
C GLN A 26 17.70 10.51 -0.46
N ARG A 27 17.05 11.32 -1.32
CA ARG A 27 15.59 11.49 -1.31
C ARG A 27 14.87 10.23 -1.78
N LEU A 28 13.82 9.83 -1.07
CA LEU A 28 12.92 8.77 -1.52
C LEU A 28 12.13 9.24 -2.74
N LYS A 29 11.91 8.33 -3.69
CA LYS A 29 10.86 8.52 -4.68
C LYS A 29 9.51 8.43 -3.97
N SER A 30 8.63 9.42 -4.20
CA SER A 30 7.25 9.32 -3.75
C SER A 30 6.54 8.18 -4.47
N HIS A 31 5.82 7.36 -3.71
CA HIS A 31 4.90 6.36 -4.24
C HIS A 31 3.51 6.96 -4.30
N GLY A 32 2.96 7.10 -5.52
CA GLY A 32 1.71 7.82 -5.77
C GLY A 32 1.89 9.34 -5.67
N ARG A 33 1.26 10.09 -6.57
CA ARG A 33 1.27 11.56 -6.56
C ARG A 33 -0.07 12.19 -6.90
N GLU A 34 -1.01 11.41 -7.42
CA GLU A 34 -2.29 11.89 -7.93
C GLU A 34 -3.39 11.50 -6.94
N LYS A 35 -4.24 12.48 -6.62
CA LYS A 35 -5.41 12.27 -5.77
C LYS A 35 -6.58 11.91 -6.68
N ALA A 36 -7.23 10.78 -6.39
CA ALA A 36 -8.46 10.39 -7.06
C ALA A 36 -9.63 11.31 -6.67
N GLU A 37 -10.67 11.31 -7.49
CA GLU A 37 -11.86 12.13 -7.24
C GLU A 37 -12.56 11.71 -5.94
N PRO A 38 -13.11 12.67 -5.15
CA PRO A 38 -13.76 12.34 -3.88
C PRO A 38 -14.90 11.31 -4.00
N ALA A 39 -15.65 11.34 -5.09
CA ALA A 39 -16.74 10.40 -5.34
C ALA A 39 -16.24 8.96 -5.54
N GLU A 40 -15.11 8.78 -6.23
CA GLU A 40 -14.49 7.46 -6.43
C GLU A 40 -14.00 6.87 -5.11
N LEU A 41 -13.40 7.71 -4.27
CA LEU A 41 -12.93 7.32 -2.93
C LEU A 41 -14.10 6.90 -2.03
N ALA A 42 -15.22 7.63 -2.07
CA ALA A 42 -16.43 7.29 -1.31
C ALA A 42 -17.00 5.92 -1.75
N ALA A 43 -17.16 5.71 -3.05
CA ALA A 43 -17.65 4.44 -3.59
C ALA A 43 -16.73 3.26 -3.25
N LEU A 44 -15.41 3.46 -3.26
CA LEU A 44 -14.45 2.43 -2.85
C LEU A 44 -14.56 2.10 -1.36
N ALA A 45 -14.72 3.12 -0.50
CA ALA A 45 -14.85 2.94 0.94
C ALA A 45 -16.10 2.12 1.30
N GLU A 46 -17.25 2.43 0.68
CA GLU A 46 -18.49 1.66 0.88
C GLU A 46 -18.31 0.18 0.53
N ARG A 47 -17.64 -0.12 -0.59
CA ARG A 47 -17.35 -1.50 -1.00
C ARG A 47 -16.47 -2.24 0.00
N ILE A 48 -15.44 -1.58 0.54
CA ILE A 48 -14.55 -2.16 1.55
C ILE A 48 -15.32 -2.46 2.84
N ILE A 49 -16.12 -1.51 3.33
CA ILE A 49 -16.92 -1.68 4.54
C ILE A 49 -17.92 -2.84 4.38
N ALA A 50 -18.59 -2.92 3.23
CA ALA A 50 -19.53 -3.99 2.93
C ALA A 50 -18.84 -5.37 2.95
N GLU A 51 -17.60 -5.48 2.48
CA GLU A 51 -16.86 -6.75 2.50
C GLU A 51 -16.37 -7.13 3.90
N LEU A 52 -15.91 -6.14 4.67
CA LEU A 52 -15.53 -6.36 6.07
C LEU A 52 -16.70 -6.87 6.91
N ALA A 53 -17.91 -6.35 6.67
CA ALA A 53 -19.12 -6.77 7.39
C ALA A 53 -19.54 -8.21 7.07
N LYS A 54 -19.17 -8.78 5.92
CA LYS A 54 -19.44 -10.19 5.58
C LYS A 54 -18.45 -11.15 6.23
N SER A 55 -17.27 -10.65 6.57
CA SER A 55 -16.16 -11.42 7.12
C SER A 55 -16.12 -11.41 8.66
N ALA A 56 -17.08 -10.72 9.29
CA ALA A 56 -17.30 -10.66 10.73
C ALA A 56 -18.34 -11.70 11.16
#